data_AF-U7QR89-F1
#
_entry.id   AF-U7QR89-F1
#
_cell.length_a   1.000
_cell.length_b   1.000
_cell.length_c   1.000
_cell.angle_alpha   90.00
_cell.angle_beta   90.00
_cell.angle_gamma   90.00
#
_symmetry.space_group_name_H-M   'P 1'
#
loop_
_entity.id
_entity.type
_entity.pdbx_description
1 polymer ?
#
loop_
_entity_poly.entity_id
_entity_poly.type
_entity_poly.pdbx_seq_one_letter_code
_entity_poly.pdbx_strand_id
1 'polypeptide(L)' 'MFSRFSDKEWSFTDCSSKVIIDKLKLTQAFSFDDHFRQFGSITVVP' A
#
# COMPACT_ATOMS: atom_id res chain seq x y z
N MET A 1 14.72 -2.78 1.36
CA MET A 1 13.24 -2.73 1.41
C MET A 1 12.58 -3.04 0.06
N PHE A 2 13.31 -3.31 -1.03
CA PHE A 2 12.71 -3.78 -2.31
C PHE A 2 12.89 -5.30 -2.52
N SER A 3 14.04 -5.87 -2.15
CA SER A 3 14.33 -7.31 -2.34
C SER A 3 13.64 -8.29 -1.37
N ARG A 4 12.79 -7.81 -0.45
CA ARG A 4 12.08 -8.68 0.54
C ARG A 4 10.61 -8.96 0.17
N PHE A 5 10.11 -8.32 -0.88
CA PHE A 5 8.72 -8.47 -1.37
C PHE A 5 8.68 -8.79 -2.88
N SER A 6 9.73 -9.42 -3.41
CA SER A 6 9.75 -9.92 -4.79
C SER A 6 8.64 -10.93 -5.10
N ASP A 7 8.05 -11.55 -4.07
CA ASP A 7 6.93 -12.49 -4.19
C ASP A 7 5.59 -11.85 -4.60
N LYS A 8 5.45 -10.52 -4.55
CA LYS A 8 4.14 -9.87 -4.78
C LYS A 8 4.09 -8.79 -5.87
N GLU A 9 5.16 -8.61 -6.65
CA GLU A 9 5.24 -7.55 -7.67
C GLU A 9 4.84 -6.15 -7.14
N TRP A 10 5.04 -5.89 -5.84
CA TRP A 10 4.77 -4.56 -5.30
C TRP A 10 5.76 -3.56 -5.89
N SER A 11 5.22 -2.53 -6.53
CA SER A 11 6.03 -1.45 -7.07
C SER A 11 6.63 -0.61 -5.95
N PHE A 12 7.67 0.16 -6.28
CA PHE A 12 8.30 1.09 -5.34
C PHE A 12 7.29 2.10 -4.77
N THR A 13 6.32 2.46 -5.59
CA THR A 13 5.20 3.33 -5.23
C THR A 13 4.32 2.69 -4.14
N ASP A 14 4.06 1.39 -4.19
CA ASP A 14 3.21 0.68 -3.23
C ASP A 14 3.86 0.62 -1.85
N CYS A 15 5.15 0.28 -1.80
CA CYS A 15 5.91 0.25 -0.55
C CYS A 15 6.01 1.63 0.10
N SER A 16 6.27 2.67 -0.69
CA SER A 16 6.37 4.04 -0.19
C SER A 16 5.02 4.52 0.34
N SER A 17 3.93 4.23 -0.38
CA SER A 17 2.57 4.54 0.04
C SER A 17 2.20 3.85 1.35
N LYS A 18 2.53 2.55 1.50
CA LYS A 18 2.29 1.81 2.74
C LYS A 18 2.98 2.44 3.96
N VAL A 19 4.23 2.90 3.81
CA VAL A 19 4.97 3.55 4.89
C VAL A 19 4.31 4.87 5.29
N ILE A 20 3.82 5.66 4.33
CA ILE A 20 3.13 6.92 4.60
C ILE A 20 1.81 6.67 5.31
N ILE A 21 1.03 5.71 4.83
CA ILE A 21 -0.24 5.28 5.42
C ILE A 21 -0.05 4.87 6.88
N ASP A 22 0.96 4.03 7.16
CA ASP A 22 1.24 3.53 8.51
C ASP A 22 1.72 4.65 9.44
N LYS A 23 2.64 5.50 8.97
CA LYS A 23 3.15 6.65 9.74
C LYS A 23 2.08 7.66 10.09
N LEU A 24 1.18 7.95 9.16
CA LEU A 24 0.12 8.94 9.33
C LEU A 24 -1.18 8.32 9.87
N LYS A 25 -1.20 6.99 10.11
CA LYS A 25 -2.37 6.21 10.55
C LYS A 25 -3.60 6.50 9.68
N LEU A 26 -3.39 6.61 8.37
CA LEU A 26 -4.48 6.81 7.42
C LEU A 26 -5.32 5.54 7.38
N THR A 27 -6.64 5.71 7.36
CA THR A 27 -7.61 4.61 7.32
C THR A 27 -8.25 4.45 5.94
N GLN A 28 -8.05 5.43 5.04
CA GLN A 28 -8.62 5.47 3.71
C GLN A 28 -7.57 5.90 2.69
N ALA A 29 -7.62 5.29 1.50
CA ALA A 29 -6.83 5.69 0.35
C ALA A 29 -7.69 5.67 -0.91
N PHE A 30 -7.59 6.71 -1.74
CA PHE A 30 -8.21 6.73 -3.06
C PHE A 30 -7.21 6.13 -4.04
N SER A 31 -7.49 4.93 -4.54
CA SER A 31 -6.61 4.24 -5.49
C SER A 31 -7.42 3.25 -6.32
N PHE A 32 -7.09 3.15 -7.61
CA PHE A 32 -7.63 2.11 -8.49
C PHE A 32 -6.77 0.84 -8.46
N ASP A 33 -5.67 0.86 -7.71
CA ASP A 33 -4.72 -0.24 -7.63
C ASP A 33 -5.14 -1.24 -6.53
N ASP A 34 -5.40 -2.49 -6.94
CA ASP A 34 -5.80 -3.57 -6.05
C ASP A 34 -4.70 -3.96 -5.03
N HIS A 35 -3.44 -3.58 -5.24
CA HIS A 35 -2.37 -3.79 -4.26
C HIS A 35 -2.64 -3.08 -2.94
N PHE A 36 -3.30 -1.92 -2.97
CA PHE A 36 -3.63 -1.15 -1.78
C PHE A 36 -4.68 -1.86 -0.90
N ARG A 37 -5.53 -2.68 -1.52
CA ARG A 37 -6.51 -3.52 -0.79
C ARG A 37 -5.81 -4.65 -0.02
N GLN A 38 -4.62 -5.07 -0.46
CA GLN A 38 -3.83 -6.09 0.23
C GLN A 38 -3.09 -5.57 1.46
N PHE A 39 -3.09 -4.25 1.72
CA PHE A 39 -2.42 -3.69 2.90
C PHE A 39 -3.16 -3.97 4.21
N GLY A 40 -4.45 -4.31 4.16
CA GLY A 40 -5.26 -4.73 5.32
C GLY A 40 -5.57 -3.62 6.34
N SER A 41 -4.76 -2.56 6.39
CA SER A 41 -4.91 -1.43 7.32
C SER A 41 -5.70 -0.24 6.76
N ILE A 42 -6.09 -0.28 5.48
CA ILE A 42 -6.78 0.83 4.80
C ILE A 42 -7.97 0.36 3.99
N THR A 43 -8.99 1.22 3.93
CA THR A 43 -10.14 1.07 3.02
C THR A 43 -9.85 1.82 1.74
N VAL A 44 -9.88 1.11 0.61
CA VAL A 44 -9.72 1.75 -0.71
C VAL A 44 -11.07 2.29 -1.17
N VAL A 45 -11.13 3.59 -1.41
CA VAL A 45 -12.34 4.27 -1.92
C VAL A 45 -12.21 4.52 -3.44
N PRO A 46 -13.32 4.38 -4.19
CA PRO A 46 -13.35 4.62 -5.64
C PRO A 46 -13.31 6.10 -5.99
#